data_AF-A0A7R8ZV67-F1
#
_entry.id   AF-A0A7R8ZV67-F1
#
_cell.length_a   1.000
_cell.length_b   1.000
_cell.length_c   1.000
_cell.angle_alpha   90.00
_cell.angle_beta   90.00
_cell.angle_gamma   90.00
#
_symmetry.space_group_name_H-M   'P 1'
#
loop_
_entity.id
_entity.type
_entity.pdbx_description
1 polymer ?
#
loop_
_entity_poly.entity_id
_entity_poly.type
_entity_poly.pdbx_seq_one_letter_code
_entity_poly.pdbx_strand_id
1 'polypeptide(L)'
;MEEYQVTIDGKTYPLQSPFMVLATQNPIEQEGTYRLPEAQLDRFLFKVNVDYPSLDEEKAILHRFKDNYHSKNPLDEIEAILSAEQINESRSIVEKVYIHNSLVDYIAAIVNDTRHNGDLYLGASPRASLAMLKSAKAFAALAGRDFVIPEDIKFAAYP
;
A
#
# COMPACT_ATOMS: atom_id res chain seq x y z
N MET A 1 -4.96 -9.54 -10.09
CA MET A 1 -4.84 -8.27 -9.34
C MET A 1 -5.36 -7.12 -10.19
N GLU A 2 -4.76 -6.84 -11.35
CA GLU A 2 -5.12 -5.64 -12.13
C GLU A 2 -6.44 -5.68 -12.89
N GLU A 3 -6.94 -6.87 -13.21
CA GLU A 3 -8.20 -6.98 -13.95
C GLU A 3 -9.44 -6.99 -13.04
N TYR A 4 -9.25 -7.05 -11.70
CA TYR A 4 -10.33 -7.14 -10.71
C TYR A 4 -11.39 -8.22 -11.01
N GLN A 5 -11.00 -9.26 -11.74
CA GLN A 5 -11.86 -10.38 -12.12
C GLN A 5 -11.03 -11.66 -12.27
N VAL A 6 -11.70 -12.81 -12.26
CA VAL A 6 -11.12 -14.14 -12.48
C VAL A 6 -11.99 -14.91 -13.47
N THR A 7 -11.38 -15.51 -14.49
CA THR A 7 -12.10 -16.32 -15.48
C THR A 7 -11.71 -17.79 -15.34
N ILE A 8 -12.71 -18.64 -15.16
CA ILE A 8 -12.55 -20.10 -15.12
C ILE A 8 -13.62 -20.75 -15.98
N ASP A 9 -13.23 -21.68 -16.84
CA ASP A 9 -14.12 -22.41 -17.77
C ASP A 9 -15.05 -21.51 -18.60
N GLY A 10 -14.50 -20.38 -19.09
CA GLY A 10 -15.23 -19.40 -19.90
C GLY A 10 -16.19 -18.50 -19.11
N LYS A 11 -16.30 -18.67 -17.79
CA LYS A 11 -17.12 -17.80 -16.93
C LYS A 11 -16.23 -16.84 -16.15
N THR A 12 -16.55 -15.55 -16.26
CA THR A 12 -15.84 -14.47 -15.57
C THR A 12 -16.55 -14.10 -14.28
N TYR A 13 -15.78 -13.99 -13.19
CA TYR A 13 -16.25 -13.64 -11.85
C TYR A 13 -15.58 -12.33 -11.42
N PRO A 14 -16.35 -11.25 -11.18
CA PRO A 14 -15.79 -10.00 -10.68
C PRO A 14 -15.40 -10.13 -9.20
N LEU A 15 -14.31 -9.48 -8.81
CA LEU A 15 -13.91 -9.34 -7.41
C LEU A 15 -14.71 -8.21 -6.76
N GLN A 16 -15.21 -8.43 -5.56
CA GLN A 16 -16.00 -7.42 -4.84
C GLN A 16 -15.12 -6.29 -4.32
N SER A 17 -15.63 -5.05 -4.39
CA SER A 17 -14.93 -3.87 -3.86
C SER A 17 -15.34 -3.60 -2.40
N PRO A 18 -14.41 -3.20 -1.51
CA PRO A 18 -12.99 -2.99 -1.76
C PRO A 18 -12.20 -4.30 -1.86
N PHE A 19 -11.31 -4.38 -2.85
CA PHE A 19 -10.37 -5.50 -3.02
C PHE A 19 -8.95 -5.02 -2.77
N MET A 20 -8.23 -5.69 -1.88
CA MET A 20 -6.84 -5.39 -1.55
C MET A 20 -6.05 -6.70 -1.48
N VAL A 21 -4.82 -6.68 -1.98
CA VAL A 21 -3.88 -7.79 -1.84
C VAL A 21 -2.75 -7.37 -0.90
N LEU A 22 -2.57 -8.15 0.16
CA LEU A 22 -1.41 -8.08 1.03
C LEU A 22 -0.56 -9.33 0.78
N ALA A 23 0.68 -9.14 0.34
CA ALA A 23 1.63 -10.21 0.10
C ALA A 23 2.81 -10.08 1.07
N THR A 24 3.17 -11.19 1.72
CA THR A 24 4.33 -11.26 2.62
C THR A 24 5.44 -12.08 1.97
N GLN A 25 6.69 -11.66 2.16
CA GLN A 25 7.86 -12.41 1.70
C GLN A 25 8.77 -12.68 2.90
N ASN A 26 9.04 -13.95 3.20
CA ASN A 26 10.05 -14.32 4.18
C ASN A 26 11.44 -14.20 3.51
N PRO A 27 12.34 -13.33 4.00
CA PRO A 27 13.62 -13.10 3.33
C PRO A 27 14.64 -14.23 3.54
N ILE A 28 14.42 -15.14 4.51
CA ILE A 28 15.43 -16.11 4.96
C ILE A 28 15.25 -17.51 4.34
N GLU A 29 14.02 -17.96 4.07
CA GLU A 29 13.79 -19.31 3.52
C GLU A 29 14.01 -19.35 2.00
N GLN A 30 14.89 -20.24 1.54
CA GLN A 30 15.24 -20.42 0.12
C GLN A 30 14.80 -21.77 -0.46
N GLU A 31 14.24 -22.69 0.33
CA GLU A 31 13.70 -23.94 -0.22
C GLU A 31 12.29 -23.73 -0.79
N GLY A 32 12.18 -23.77 -2.12
CA GLY A 32 10.90 -23.80 -2.83
C GLY A 32 10.26 -22.45 -3.14
N THR A 33 10.84 -21.32 -2.74
CA THR A 33 10.30 -19.99 -3.04
C THR A 33 11.05 -19.32 -4.19
N TYR A 34 10.41 -19.19 -5.35
CA TYR A 34 10.92 -18.34 -6.42
C TYR A 34 10.69 -16.88 -6.05
N ARG A 35 11.74 -16.05 -6.10
CA ARG A 35 11.57 -14.59 -5.97
C ARG A 35 10.61 -14.11 -7.06
N LEU A 36 9.65 -13.28 -6.66
CA LEU A 36 8.78 -12.62 -7.63
C LEU A 36 9.64 -11.78 -8.58
N PRO A 37 9.47 -11.92 -9.90
CA PRO A 37 10.10 -11.02 -10.85
C PRO A 37 9.72 -9.57 -10.57
N GLU A 38 10.61 -8.65 -10.93
CA GLU A 38 10.51 -7.22 -10.67
C GLU A 38 9.26 -6.64 -11.33
N ALA A 39 8.89 -7.15 -12.52
CA ALA A 39 7.65 -6.80 -13.19
C ALA A 39 6.38 -7.20 -12.42
N GLN A 40 6.46 -8.19 -11.51
CA GLN A 40 5.37 -8.55 -10.60
C GLN A 40 5.39 -7.67 -9.35
N LEU A 41 6.57 -7.38 -8.81
CA LEU A 41 6.74 -6.49 -7.65
C LEU A 41 6.27 -5.07 -7.96
N ASP A 42 6.48 -4.58 -9.18
CA ASP A 42 6.03 -3.26 -9.67
C ASP A 42 4.50 -3.08 -9.68
N ARG A 43 3.72 -4.15 -9.45
CA ARG A 43 2.25 -4.06 -9.29
C ARG A 43 1.81 -3.72 -7.87
N PHE A 44 2.71 -3.78 -6.89
CA PHE A 44 2.39 -3.43 -5.50
C PHE A 44 2.59 -1.93 -5.29
N LEU A 45 1.62 -1.30 -4.63
CA LEU A 45 1.66 0.15 -4.36
C LEU A 45 2.81 0.51 -3.41
N PHE A 46 3.01 -0.31 -2.38
CA PHE A 46 4.04 -0.12 -1.36
C PHE A 46 4.72 -1.45 -1.04
N LYS A 47 6.01 -1.37 -0.74
CA LYS A 47 6.75 -2.40 -0.02
C LYS A 47 6.98 -1.89 1.39
N VAL A 48 6.51 -2.63 2.40
CA VAL A 48 6.70 -2.28 3.80
C VAL A 48 7.73 -3.23 4.39
N ASN A 49 8.83 -2.67 4.92
CA ASN A 49 9.78 -3.46 5.70
C ASN A 49 9.27 -3.52 7.15
N VAL A 50 9.12 -4.73 7.67
CA VAL A 50 8.62 -4.97 9.03
C VAL A 50 9.81 -5.45 9.86
N ASP A 51 10.24 -4.61 10.79
CA ASP A 51 11.30 -4.94 11.74
C ASP A 51 10.73 -5.67 12.97
N TYR A 52 11.63 -6.21 13.79
CA TYR A 52 11.25 -6.78 15.08
C TYR A 52 10.74 -5.70 16.05
N PRO A 53 9.77 -6.02 16.92
CA PRO A 53 9.34 -5.10 17.96
C PRO A 53 10.51 -4.73 18.89
N SER A 54 10.46 -3.52 19.45
CA SER A 54 11.32 -3.15 20.57
C SER A 54 11.04 -4.04 21.78
N LEU A 55 11.98 -4.10 22.73
CA LEU A 55 11.82 -4.90 23.95
C LEU A 55 10.53 -4.59 24.73
N ASP A 56 10.12 -3.31 24.75
CA ASP A 56 8.92 -2.90 25.48
C ASP A 56 7.64 -3.24 24.73
N GLU A 57 7.64 -3.16 23.39
CA GLU A 57 6.55 -3.67 22.55
C GLU A 57 6.42 -5.19 22.69
N GLU A 58 7.55 -5.91 22.72
CA GLU A 58 7.57 -7.36 22.88
C GLU A 58 7.05 -7.78 24.26
N LYS A 59 7.46 -7.09 25.34
CA LYS A 59 6.85 -7.27 26.67
C LYS A 59 5.36 -7.01 26.65
N ALA A 60 4.89 -5.96 25.96
CA ALA A 60 3.46 -5.65 25.88
C ALA A 60 2.67 -6.76 25.16
N ILE A 61 3.23 -7.32 24.09
CA ILE A 61 2.68 -8.49 23.40
C ILE A 61 2.62 -9.68 24.37
N LEU A 62 3.73 -10.01 25.03
CA LEU A 62 3.78 -11.12 25.99
C LEU A 62 2.77 -10.93 27.12
N HIS A 63 2.68 -9.74 27.73
CA HIS A 63 1.71 -9.46 28.79
C HIS A 63 0.26 -9.59 28.31
N ARG A 64 -0.04 -9.23 27.06
CA ARG A 64 -1.38 -9.38 26.47
C ARG A 64 -1.79 -10.84 26.34
N PHE A 65 -0.86 -11.74 26.00
CA PHE A 65 -1.17 -13.14 25.68
C PHE A 65 -0.79 -14.16 26.78
N LYS A 66 0.03 -13.78 27.79
CA LYS A 66 0.60 -14.69 28.82
C LYS A 66 -0.43 -15.60 29.50
N ASP A 67 -1.60 -15.07 29.84
CA ASP A 67 -2.61 -15.79 30.63
C ASP A 67 -3.86 -16.19 29.81
N ASN A 68 -3.92 -15.84 28.51
CA ASN A 68 -5.11 -15.98 27.65
C ASN A 68 -4.78 -16.38 26.20
N TYR A 69 -3.95 -17.40 25.99
CA TYR A 69 -3.57 -17.85 24.63
C TYR A 69 -4.73 -18.41 23.78
N HIS A 70 -5.83 -18.87 24.40
CA HIS A 70 -6.91 -19.58 23.71
C HIS A 70 -8.33 -19.05 23.97
N SER A 71 -8.50 -18.12 24.90
CA SER A 71 -9.81 -17.82 25.51
C SER A 71 -10.57 -16.66 24.86
N LYS A 72 -9.93 -15.82 24.05
CA LYS A 72 -10.60 -14.77 23.28
C LYS A 72 -9.90 -14.54 21.96
N ASN A 73 -10.64 -14.63 20.86
CA ASN A 73 -10.15 -14.13 19.59
C ASN A 73 -10.15 -12.60 19.67
N PRO A 74 -9.01 -11.90 19.50
CA PRO A 74 -8.98 -10.43 19.55
C PRO A 74 -9.97 -9.78 18.58
N LEU A 75 -10.35 -10.49 17.50
CA LEU A 75 -11.34 -10.04 16.53
C LEU A 75 -12.74 -9.91 17.13
N ASP A 76 -13.07 -10.65 18.19
CA ASP A 76 -14.39 -10.60 18.84
C ASP A 76 -14.60 -9.28 19.62
N GLU A 77 -13.52 -8.54 19.90
CA GLU A 77 -13.55 -7.25 20.61
C GLU A 77 -13.53 -6.05 19.65
N ILE A 78 -13.47 -6.28 18.34
CA ILE A 78 -13.41 -5.22 17.33
C ILE A 78 -14.82 -4.85 16.87
N GLU A 79 -15.17 -3.57 16.98
CA GLU A 79 -16.38 -3.01 16.40
C GLU A 79 -16.10 -2.42 15.02
N ALA A 80 -16.92 -2.76 14.02
CA ALA A 80 -16.79 -2.24 12.67
C ALA A 80 -17.29 -0.78 12.61
N ILE A 81 -16.38 0.17 12.35
CA ILE A 81 -16.70 1.59 12.26
C ILE A 81 -17.11 2.02 10.84
N LEU A 82 -16.60 1.31 9.81
CA LEU A 82 -16.85 1.61 8.40
C LEU A 82 -17.37 0.38 7.65
N SER A 83 -18.35 0.59 6.78
CA SER A 83 -18.84 -0.39 5.82
C SER A 83 -18.01 -0.37 4.52
N ALA A 84 -18.13 -1.43 3.72
CA ALA A 84 -17.51 -1.50 2.39
C ALA A 84 -17.98 -0.36 1.46
N GLU A 85 -19.25 0.05 1.57
CA GLU A 85 -19.83 1.16 0.81
C GLU A 85 -19.18 2.50 1.22
N GLN A 86 -19.05 2.76 2.52
CA GLN A 86 -18.38 3.96 3.03
C GLN A 86 -16.90 4.03 2.63
N ILE A 87 -16.22 2.88 2.54
CA ILE A 87 -14.85 2.83 2.02
C ILE A 87 -14.81 3.22 0.52
N ASN A 88 -15.78 2.75 -0.27
CA ASN A 88 -15.87 3.11 -1.69
C ASN A 88 -16.18 4.60 -1.87
N GLU A 89 -17.09 5.17 -1.07
CA GLU A 89 -17.36 6.61 -1.05
C GLU A 89 -16.10 7.43 -0.70
N SER A 90 -15.35 6.96 0.30
CA SER A 90 -14.09 7.59 0.71
C SER A 90 -13.06 7.62 -0.42
N ARG A 91 -12.98 6.58 -1.26
CA ARG A 91 -12.11 6.56 -2.44
C ARG A 91 -12.48 7.66 -3.44
N SER A 92 -13.78 7.88 -3.67
CA SER A 92 -14.26 8.97 -4.55
C SER A 92 -13.95 10.36 -3.99
N ILE A 93 -13.86 10.52 -2.67
CA ILE A 93 -13.41 11.77 -2.04
C ILE A 93 -11.92 11.99 -2.32
N VAL A 94 -11.09 10.96 -2.13
CA VAL A 94 -9.65 11.02 -2.40
C VAL A 94 -9.37 11.41 -3.86
N GLU A 95 -10.14 10.88 -4.82
CA GLU A 95 -9.98 11.23 -6.24
C GLU A 95 -10.18 12.72 -6.53
N LYS A 96 -11.08 13.37 -5.79
CA LYS A 96 -11.43 14.79 -5.93
C LYS A 96 -10.43 15.75 -5.28
N VAL A 97 -9.51 15.24 -4.46
CA VAL A 97 -8.43 16.07 -3.88
C VAL A 97 -7.66 16.76 -4.99
N TYR A 98 -7.53 18.08 -4.88
CA TYR A 98 -6.87 18.92 -5.85
C TYR A 98 -5.35 18.72 -5.81
N ILE A 99 -4.74 18.71 -6.99
CA ILE A 99 -3.29 18.74 -7.13
C ILE A 99 -2.93 19.74 -8.23
N HIS A 100 -2.06 20.68 -7.91
CA HIS A 100 -1.59 21.67 -8.86
C HIS A 100 -0.67 21.02 -9.90
N ASN A 101 -0.68 21.50 -11.15
CA ASN A 101 0.12 20.92 -12.25
C ASN A 101 1.62 20.88 -11.93
N SER A 102 2.15 21.90 -11.24
CA SER A 102 3.56 21.90 -10.82
C SER A 102 3.94 20.72 -9.90
N LEU A 103 2.98 20.19 -9.13
CA LEU A 103 3.20 19.00 -8.30
C LEU A 103 3.12 17.71 -9.11
N VAL A 104 2.30 17.69 -10.17
CA VAL A 104 2.29 16.59 -11.15
C VAL A 104 3.63 16.53 -11.88
N ASP A 105 4.13 17.69 -12.33
CA ASP A 105 5.46 17.83 -12.95
C ASP A 105 6.57 17.39 -11.98
N TYR A 106 6.43 17.73 -10.68
CA TYR A 106 7.36 17.30 -9.65
C TYR A 106 7.41 15.77 -9.48
N ILE A 107 6.25 15.09 -9.44
CA ILE A 107 6.18 13.62 -9.41
C ILE A 107 6.84 13.03 -10.66
N ALA A 108 6.56 13.59 -11.84
CA ALA A 108 7.13 13.13 -13.10
C ALA A 108 8.66 13.29 -13.12
N ALA A 109 9.17 14.43 -12.62
CA ALA A 109 10.61 14.69 -12.51
C ALA A 109 11.29 13.67 -11.60
N ILE A 110 10.75 13.41 -10.40
CA ILE A 110 11.29 12.40 -9.48
C ILE A 110 11.43 11.04 -10.18
N VAL A 111 10.36 10.56 -10.80
CA VAL A 111 10.36 9.25 -11.45
C VAL A 111 11.30 9.24 -12.66
N ASN A 112 11.35 10.33 -13.44
CA ASN A 112 12.29 10.46 -14.55
C ASN A 112 13.75 10.40 -14.10
N ASP A 113 14.08 11.07 -12.99
CA ASP A 113 15.43 11.09 -12.44
C ASP A 113 15.86 9.70 -11.99
N THR A 114 14.96 8.87 -11.45
CA THR A 114 15.30 7.47 -11.13
C THR A 114 15.70 6.64 -12.35
N ARG A 115 15.25 7.00 -13.56
CA ARG A 115 15.58 6.29 -14.81
C ARG A 115 16.89 6.76 -15.44
N HIS A 116 17.35 7.95 -15.08
CA HIS A 116 18.58 8.55 -15.59
C HIS A 116 19.71 8.58 -14.55
N ASN A 117 19.46 8.04 -13.36
CA ASN A 117 20.47 7.95 -12.31
C ASN A 117 21.38 6.73 -12.55
N GLY A 118 22.67 6.98 -12.75
CA GLY A 118 23.68 5.94 -13.00
C GLY A 118 23.92 4.99 -11.82
N ASP A 119 23.48 5.34 -10.61
CA ASP A 119 23.58 4.48 -9.43
C ASP A 119 22.48 3.42 -9.38
N LEU A 120 21.44 3.53 -10.21
CA LEU A 120 20.31 2.60 -10.26
C LEU A 120 20.40 1.69 -11.47
N TYR A 121 20.31 0.37 -11.24
CA TYR A 121 20.22 -0.61 -12.32
C TYR A 121 18.90 -0.51 -13.09
N LEU A 122 17.81 -0.18 -12.39
CA LEU A 122 16.46 -0.05 -12.95
C LEU A 122 15.73 1.10 -12.24
N GLY A 123 15.31 2.09 -13.03
CA GLY A 123 14.48 3.19 -12.54
C GLY A 123 13.01 2.80 -12.36
N ALA A 124 12.27 3.67 -11.69
CA ALA A 124 10.87 3.44 -11.38
C ALA A 124 9.98 3.47 -12.64
N SER A 125 8.98 2.57 -12.70
CA SER A 125 8.07 2.47 -13.83
C SER A 125 7.06 3.65 -13.86
N PRO A 126 6.26 3.80 -14.93
CA PRO A 126 5.12 4.73 -14.92
C PRO A 126 4.05 4.39 -13.86
N ARG A 127 4.04 3.16 -13.32
CA ARG A 127 3.16 2.81 -12.20
C ARG A 127 3.57 3.55 -10.94
N ALA A 128 4.87 3.78 -10.73
CA ALA A 128 5.36 4.53 -9.59
C ALA A 128 4.86 5.98 -9.57
N SER A 129 4.81 6.67 -10.72
CA SER A 129 4.26 8.04 -10.76
C SER A 129 2.77 8.08 -10.44
N LEU A 130 1.99 7.11 -10.95
CA LEU A 130 0.58 6.97 -10.62
C LEU A 130 0.35 6.59 -9.15
N ALA A 131 1.21 5.74 -8.60
CA ALA A 131 1.23 5.35 -7.19
C ALA A 131 1.46 6.57 -6.31
N MET A 132 2.53 7.34 -6.57
CA MET A 132 2.84 8.57 -5.83
C MET A 132 1.70 9.58 -5.89
N LEU A 133 1.09 9.77 -7.07
CA LEU A 133 -0.07 10.66 -7.24
C LEU A 133 -1.26 10.25 -6.38
N LYS A 134 -1.64 8.96 -6.44
CA LYS A 134 -2.76 8.42 -5.65
C LYS A 134 -2.50 8.50 -4.15
N SER A 135 -1.29 8.13 -3.73
CA SER A 135 -0.88 8.16 -2.33
C SER A 135 -0.83 9.58 -1.79
N ALA A 136 -0.28 10.54 -2.53
CA ALA A 136 -0.22 11.94 -2.11
C ALA A 136 -1.64 12.53 -1.90
N LYS A 137 -2.58 12.23 -2.80
CA LYS A 137 -3.99 12.61 -2.62
C LYS A 137 -4.62 11.95 -1.39
N ALA A 138 -4.33 10.67 -1.15
CA ALA A 138 -4.81 9.95 0.02
C ALA A 138 -4.26 10.55 1.33
N PHE A 139 -2.97 10.90 1.38
CA PHE A 139 -2.36 11.54 2.55
C PHE A 139 -2.94 12.92 2.83
N ALA A 140 -3.19 13.72 1.78
CA ALA A 140 -3.87 15.00 1.94
C ALA A 140 -5.27 14.83 2.54
N ALA A 141 -6.07 13.90 2.00
CA ALA A 141 -7.41 13.60 2.53
C ALA A 141 -7.39 13.11 3.99
N LEU A 142 -6.45 12.22 4.33
CA LEU A 142 -6.27 11.72 5.71
C LEU A 142 -5.84 12.83 6.68
N ALA A 143 -5.11 13.83 6.18
CA ALA A 143 -4.76 15.03 6.92
C ALA A 143 -5.89 16.08 6.96
N GLY A 144 -7.09 15.78 6.44
CA GLY A 144 -8.23 16.69 6.41
C GLY A 144 -8.10 17.83 5.39
N ARG A 145 -7.21 17.70 4.40
CA ARG A 145 -7.00 18.69 3.34
C ARG A 145 -7.64 18.24 2.03
N ASP A 146 -8.12 19.21 1.27
CA ASP A 146 -8.68 19.05 -0.08
C ASP A 146 -7.66 19.36 -1.19
N PHE A 147 -6.41 19.65 -0.84
CA PHE A 147 -5.29 19.82 -1.79
C PHE A 147 -4.00 19.14 -1.31
N VAL A 148 -3.18 18.72 -2.29
CA VAL A 148 -1.86 18.11 -2.09
C VAL A 148 -0.79 19.18 -1.85
N ILE A 149 0.14 18.91 -0.92
CA ILE A 149 1.37 19.69 -0.70
C ILE A 149 2.61 18.85 -1.06
N PRO A 150 3.79 19.47 -1.30
CA PRO A 150 5.01 18.74 -1.62
C PRO A 150 5.38 17.63 -0.61
N GLU A 151 5.06 17.83 0.67
CA GLU A 151 5.34 16.88 1.75
C GLU A 151 4.58 15.57 1.57
N ASP A 152 3.35 15.60 1.04
CA ASP A 152 2.57 14.39 0.75
C ASP A 152 3.26 13.52 -0.30
N ILE A 153 3.87 14.16 -1.30
CA ILE A 153 4.60 13.49 -2.38
C ILE A 153 5.91 12.91 -1.84
N LYS A 154 6.62 13.67 -1.01
CA LYS A 154 7.85 13.19 -0.36
C LYS A 154 7.58 12.00 0.55
N PHE A 155 6.48 12.03 1.30
CA PHE A 155 6.08 10.92 2.15
C PHE A 155 5.71 9.69 1.32
N ALA A 156 5.00 9.87 0.20
CA ALA A 156 4.72 8.79 -0.76
C ALA A 156 5.97 8.23 -1.46
N ALA A 157 7.05 8.99 -1.52
CA ALA A 157 8.32 8.61 -2.14
C ALA A 157 9.30 7.91 -1.18
N TYR A 158 9.00 7.88 0.12
CA TYR A 158 9.93 7.35 1.11
C TYR A 158 10.10 5.83 0.92
N PRO A 159 11.35 5.32 0.89
CA PRO A 159 11.67 3.92 0.63
C PRO A 159 11.34 2.97 1.81
#